data_AF-A0A382ZGJ0-F1
#
_entry.id   AF-A0A382ZGJ0-F1
#
_cell.length_a   1.000
_cell.length_b   1.000
_cell.length_c   1.000
_cell.angle_alpha   90.00
_cell.angle_beta   90.00
_cell.angle_gamma   90.00
#
_symmetry.space_group_name_H-M   'P 1'
#
loop_
_entity.id
_entity.type
_entity.pdbx_description
1 polymer ?
#
loop_
_entity_poly.entity_id
_entity_poly.type
_entity_poly.pdbx_seq_one_letter_code
_entity_poly.pdbx_strand_id
1 'polypeptide(L)'
;MLHKEIYSKHQIVEPPGKLGNPNSLPYIGRLIIFEIEAMTTQWNPNDWQRRTALQMPEYSDRAELNGVLEKLSSFPPLVFAGEVNALRLRLALVATGDGFLLQGGDCAESFAEFHPDNIRDTFRVLMQMAVVLTFGGAVPVIKVGRMAGQFAKPRSNPTEVVNGVELPIYRGDIVNGIGE
;
A
#
# COMPACT_ATOMS: atom_id res chain seq x y z
N MET A 1 -17.88 -29.80 -30.49
CA MET A 1 -18.23 -28.55 -31.20
C MET A 1 -18.35 -27.47 -30.14
N LEU A 2 -17.58 -26.39 -30.29
CA LEU A 2 -17.40 -25.21 -29.42
C LEU A 2 -16.47 -25.33 -28.19
N HIS A 3 -15.61 -24.30 -28.10
CA HIS A 3 -14.73 -23.87 -27.00
C HIS A 3 -13.35 -24.55 -26.84
N LYS A 4 -12.41 -24.17 -27.72
CA LYS A 4 -10.96 -24.01 -27.44
C LYS A 4 -10.25 -23.44 -28.67
N GLU A 5 -10.43 -22.16 -28.99
CA GLU A 5 -9.64 -21.52 -30.06
C GLU A 5 -9.70 -19.98 -30.07
N ILE A 6 -9.33 -19.33 -28.98
CA ILE A 6 -8.91 -17.91 -29.04
C ILE A 6 -7.76 -17.69 -28.04
N TYR A 7 -6.63 -18.37 -28.25
CA TYR A 7 -5.32 -17.94 -27.71
C TYR A 7 -4.22 -18.69 -28.47
N SER A 8 -3.98 -18.26 -29.71
CA SER A 8 -2.69 -18.43 -30.38
C SER A 8 -2.82 -17.82 -31.76
N LYS A 9 -2.27 -16.62 -31.96
CA LYS A 9 -1.51 -16.25 -33.17
C LYS A 9 -1.04 -14.78 -33.13
N HIS A 10 0.29 -14.62 -33.15
CA HIS A 10 1.08 -13.46 -33.55
C HIS A 10 1.33 -12.33 -32.53
N GLN A 11 2.32 -12.59 -31.68
CA GLN A 11 3.57 -11.82 -31.58
C GLN A 11 3.72 -10.64 -32.55
N ILE A 12 3.67 -9.40 -32.03
CA ILE A 12 4.54 -8.28 -32.46
C ILE A 12 4.88 -7.48 -31.20
N VAL A 13 6.04 -7.75 -30.61
CA VAL A 13 6.73 -6.79 -29.74
C VAL A 13 7.80 -6.15 -30.62
N GLU A 14 7.52 -4.96 -31.13
CA GLU A 14 8.53 -4.08 -31.70
C GLU A 14 9.02 -3.13 -30.58
N PRO A 15 10.33 -2.80 -30.55
CA PRO A 15 10.90 -1.89 -29.55
C PRO A 15 10.35 -0.46 -29.72
N PRO A 16 10.52 0.46 -28.74
CA PRO A 16 9.95 1.81 -28.83
C PRO A 16 10.72 2.64 -29.85
N GLY A 17 10.32 2.53 -31.12
CA GLY A 17 10.87 3.25 -32.26
C GLY A 17 9.74 3.77 -33.12
N LYS A 18 9.47 5.08 -33.00
CA LYS A 18 8.57 5.91 -33.83
C LYS A 18 7.20 5.29 -34.12
N LEU A 19 6.23 5.61 -33.26
CA LEU A 19 4.80 5.51 -33.62
C LEU A 19 4.59 6.23 -34.97
N GLY A 20 4.24 5.47 -36.00
CA GLY A 20 3.90 6.02 -37.31
C GLY A 20 2.73 7.00 -37.24
N ASN A 21 2.55 7.79 -38.30
CA ASN A 21 1.51 8.83 -38.36
C ASN A 21 0.13 8.26 -37.94
N PRO A 22 -0.48 8.74 -36.84
CA PRO A 22 -1.72 8.18 -36.30
C PRO A 22 -2.93 8.31 -37.25
N ASN A 23 -2.81 9.09 -38.33
CA ASN A 23 -3.81 9.17 -39.41
C ASN A 23 -3.78 7.97 -40.38
N SER A 24 -2.80 7.08 -40.30
CA SER A 24 -2.73 5.87 -41.15
C SER A 24 -3.44 4.66 -40.56
N LEU A 25 -3.99 4.77 -39.35
CA LEU A 25 -4.73 3.69 -38.68
C LEU A 25 -6.22 3.73 -39.03
N PRO A 26 -6.91 2.57 -39.12
CA PRO A 26 -8.36 2.52 -39.29
C PRO A 26 -9.05 3.23 -38.12
N TYR A 27 -10.26 3.76 -38.35
CA TYR A 27 -10.99 4.62 -37.39
C TYR A 27 -11.06 4.04 -35.96
N ILE A 28 -11.25 2.72 -35.84
CA ILE A 28 -11.25 2.00 -34.55
C ILE A 28 -9.86 2.03 -33.89
N GLY A 29 -8.78 1.86 -34.65
CA GLY A 29 -7.40 1.98 -34.16
C GLY A 29 -7.04 3.41 -33.74
N ARG A 30 -7.57 4.42 -34.43
CA ARG A 30 -7.42 5.83 -34.05
C ARG A 30 -8.19 6.13 -32.77
N LEU A 31 -9.40 5.60 -32.60
CA LEU A 31 -10.20 5.76 -31.39
C LEU A 31 -9.53 5.09 -30.18
N ILE A 32 -8.98 3.87 -30.36
CA ILE A 32 -8.27 3.15 -29.30
C ILE A 32 -6.98 3.88 -28.89
N ILE A 33 -6.19 4.42 -29.83
CA ILE A 33 -4.99 5.18 -29.46
C ILE A 33 -5.33 6.50 -28.77
N PHE A 34 -6.34 7.24 -29.25
CA PHE A 34 -6.78 8.47 -28.59
C PHE A 34 -7.37 8.21 -27.19
N GLU A 35 -8.07 7.09 -27.00
CA GLU A 35 -8.66 6.71 -25.70
C GLU A 35 -7.60 6.20 -24.70
N ILE A 36 -6.53 5.56 -25.19
CA ILE A 36 -5.37 5.17 -24.38
C ILE A 36 -4.50 6.38 -24.00
N GLU A 37 -4.29 7.34 -24.91
CA GLU A 37 -3.58 8.60 -24.60
C GLU A 37 -4.36 9.47 -23.60
N ALA A 38 -5.69 9.46 -23.64
CA ALA A 38 -6.54 10.30 -22.80
C ALA A 38 -6.72 9.82 -21.34
N MET A 39 -6.28 8.60 -20.98
CA MET A 39 -6.49 8.03 -19.63
C MET A 39 -5.21 7.85 -18.80
N THR A 40 -4.18 8.64 -19.04
CA THR A 40 -3.04 8.74 -18.10
C THR A 40 -2.76 10.20 -17.76
N THR A 41 -3.58 10.79 -16.90
CA THR A 41 -3.06 11.88 -16.08
C THR A 41 -1.89 11.29 -15.30
N GLN A 42 -0.67 11.67 -15.67
CA GLN A 42 0.55 11.14 -15.06
C GLN A 42 0.52 11.52 -13.58
N TRP A 43 0.22 10.54 -12.73
CA TRP A 43 0.10 10.75 -11.29
C TRP A 43 1.46 11.13 -10.69
N ASN A 44 1.47 12.15 -9.84
CA ASN A 44 2.61 12.56 -9.03
C ASN A 44 2.35 12.25 -7.55
N PRO A 45 3.37 11.83 -6.76
CA PRO A 45 3.25 11.63 -5.32
C PRO A 45 2.59 12.76 -4.52
N ASN A 46 2.62 14.00 -4.99
CA ASN A 46 1.99 15.14 -4.30
C ASN A 46 0.53 15.39 -4.70
N ASP A 47 -0.02 14.67 -5.69
CA ASP A 47 -1.37 14.92 -6.19
C ASP A 47 -2.48 14.68 -5.15
N TRP A 48 -2.21 13.86 -4.11
CA TRP A 48 -3.16 13.62 -3.02
C TRP A 48 -3.46 14.90 -2.22
N GLN A 49 -2.54 15.86 -2.16
CA GLN A 49 -2.70 17.11 -1.41
C GLN A 49 -3.80 18.00 -2.00
N ARG A 50 -4.16 17.78 -3.27
CA ARG A 50 -5.25 18.49 -3.95
C ARG A 50 -6.63 17.85 -3.70
N ARG A 51 -6.68 16.74 -2.96
CA ARG A 51 -7.91 16.00 -2.64
C ARG A 51 -8.24 16.16 -1.16
N THR A 52 -9.51 15.98 -0.82
CA THR A 52 -9.94 15.93 0.58
C THR A 52 -9.33 14.71 1.27
N ALA A 53 -8.43 14.95 2.24
CA ALA A 53 -7.84 13.92 3.08
C ALA A 53 -8.46 13.96 4.47
N LEU A 54 -9.17 12.90 4.85
CA LEU A 54 -9.75 12.75 6.18
C LEU A 54 -8.69 12.26 7.18
N GLN A 55 -8.92 12.49 8.48
CA GLN A 55 -8.08 11.98 9.58
C GLN A 55 -6.65 12.57 9.66
N MET A 56 -6.35 13.59 8.87
CA MET A 56 -5.07 14.29 8.93
C MET A 56 -4.93 15.06 10.25
N PRO A 57 -3.76 15.00 10.92
CA PRO A 57 -3.48 15.87 12.05
C PRO A 57 -3.30 17.32 11.60
N GLU A 58 -3.60 18.24 12.50
CA GLU A 58 -3.32 19.66 12.35
C GLU A 58 -2.01 19.99 13.08
N TYR A 59 -0.96 20.28 12.31
CA TYR A 59 0.32 20.74 12.84
C TYR A 59 0.36 22.27 12.77
N SER A 60 0.62 22.92 13.91
CA SER A 60 0.67 24.38 14.03
C SER A 60 1.90 24.99 13.34
N ASP A 61 3.04 24.31 13.36
CA ASP A 61 4.27 24.75 12.70
C ASP A 61 4.49 24.04 11.36
N ARG A 62 4.25 24.77 10.27
CA ARG A 62 4.46 24.28 8.89
C ARG A 62 5.93 24.22 8.51
N ALA A 63 6.78 25.07 9.08
CA ALA A 63 8.21 25.07 8.80
C ALA A 63 8.88 23.85 9.42
N GLU A 64 8.52 23.51 10.66
CA GLU A 64 8.97 22.29 11.32
C GLU A 64 8.52 21.03 10.56
N LEU A 65 7.23 20.96 10.18
CA LEU A 65 6.72 19.85 9.37
C LEU A 65 7.52 19.66 8.07
N ASN A 66 7.77 20.76 7.34
CA ASN A 66 8.54 20.69 6.08
C ASN A 66 9.98 20.23 6.32
N GLY A 67 10.62 20.68 7.40
CA GLY A 67 11.97 20.24 7.78
C GLY A 67 12.03 18.74 8.10
N VAL A 68 11.02 18.20 8.79
CA VAL A 68 10.92 16.76 9.05
C VAL A 68 10.71 15.98 7.76
N LEU A 69 9.83 16.43 6.86
CA LEU A 69 9.57 15.78 5.57
C LEU A 69 10.82 15.75 4.69
N GLU A 70 11.58 16.84 4.62
CA GLU A 70 12.85 16.91 3.90
C GLU A 70 13.86 15.90 4.47
N LYS A 71 14.00 15.86 5.80
CA LYS A 71 14.87 14.88 6.45
C LYS A 71 14.47 13.44 6.13
N LEU A 72 13.19 13.10 6.24
CA LEU A 72 12.69 11.76 5.93
C LEU A 72 12.90 11.36 4.47
N SER A 73 12.78 12.32 3.53
CA SER A 73 13.04 12.07 2.10
C SER A 73 14.48 11.68 1.78
N SER A 74 15.42 11.99 2.68
CA SER A 74 16.84 11.66 2.52
C SER A 74 17.19 10.24 2.99
N PHE A 75 16.29 9.58 3.70
CA PHE A 75 16.53 8.25 4.27
C PHE A 75 16.27 7.14 3.25
N PRO A 76 16.96 5.98 3.40
CA PRO A 76 16.69 4.83 2.55
C PRO A 76 15.24 4.36 2.71
N PRO A 77 14.62 3.82 1.65
CA PRO A 77 13.28 3.26 1.75
C PRO A 77 13.29 1.99 2.60
N LEU A 78 12.15 1.69 3.23
CA LEU A 78 11.98 0.47 4.04
C LEU A 78 11.88 -0.80 3.19
N VAL A 79 11.45 -0.69 1.94
CA VAL A 79 11.29 -1.80 0.99
C VAL A 79 11.72 -1.38 -0.40
N PHE A 80 12.17 -2.35 -1.20
CA PHE A 80 12.57 -2.13 -2.59
C PHE A 80 11.42 -2.41 -3.55
N ALA A 81 11.43 -1.74 -4.71
CA ALA A 81 10.40 -1.93 -5.75
C ALA A 81 10.28 -3.40 -6.22
N GLY A 82 11.39 -4.14 -6.25
CA GLY A 82 11.40 -5.56 -6.58
C GLY A 82 10.61 -6.42 -5.59
N GLU A 83 10.64 -6.08 -4.31
CA GLU A 83 9.89 -6.78 -3.25
C GLU A 83 8.39 -6.51 -3.37
N VAL A 84 8.01 -5.27 -3.67
CA VAL A 84 6.61 -4.89 -3.94
C VAL A 84 6.07 -5.64 -5.16
N ASN A 85 6.85 -5.73 -6.24
CA ASN A 85 6.48 -6.49 -7.43
C ASN A 85 6.34 -8.00 -7.13
N ALA A 86 7.27 -8.56 -6.35
CA ALA A 86 7.19 -9.95 -5.92
C ALA A 86 5.94 -10.20 -5.06
N LEU A 87 5.59 -9.30 -4.14
CA LEU A 87 4.37 -9.38 -3.35
C LEU A 87 3.12 -9.29 -4.23
N ARG A 88 3.09 -8.36 -5.19
CA ARG A 88 1.98 -8.22 -6.16
C ARG A 88 1.73 -9.52 -6.93
N LEU A 89 2.78 -10.19 -7.40
CA LEU A 89 2.66 -11.47 -8.09
C LEU A 89 2.11 -12.57 -7.16
N ARG A 90 2.54 -12.60 -5.90
CA ARG A 90 2.00 -13.54 -4.90
C ARG A 90 0.54 -13.26 -4.56
N LEU A 91 0.14 -12.00 -4.46
CA LEU A 91 -1.25 -11.61 -4.24
C LEU A 91 -2.15 -11.94 -5.44
N ALA A 92 -1.61 -11.97 -6.66
CA ALA A 92 -2.35 -12.45 -7.82
C ALA A 92 -2.77 -13.93 -7.67
N LEU A 93 -1.93 -14.77 -7.07
CA LEU A 93 -2.29 -16.17 -6.74
C LEU A 93 -3.45 -16.23 -5.75
N VAL A 94 -3.46 -15.36 -4.73
CA VAL A 94 -4.56 -15.28 -3.77
C VAL A 94 -5.86 -14.88 -4.47
N ALA A 95 -5.79 -13.92 -5.39
CA ALA A 95 -6.96 -13.47 -6.15
C ALA A 95 -7.54 -14.54 -7.08
N THR A 96 -6.72 -15.48 -7.57
CA THR A 96 -7.18 -16.61 -8.41
C THR A 96 -7.55 -17.87 -7.61
N GLY A 97 -7.40 -17.84 -6.29
CA GLY A 97 -7.67 -18.99 -5.41
C GLY A 97 -6.51 -19.99 -5.27
N ASP A 98 -5.36 -19.70 -5.89
CA ASP A 98 -4.15 -20.51 -5.85
C ASP A 98 -3.22 -20.17 -4.66
N GLY A 99 -3.71 -19.37 -3.71
CA GLY A 99 -2.97 -18.96 -2.52
C GLY A 99 -3.88 -18.42 -1.43
N PHE A 100 -3.35 -18.31 -0.22
CA PHE A 100 -4.06 -17.79 0.94
C PHE A 100 -3.30 -16.62 1.56
N LEU A 101 -3.96 -15.50 1.84
CA LEU A 101 -3.34 -14.35 2.52
C LEU A 101 -3.53 -14.47 4.03
N LEU A 102 -2.43 -14.55 4.76
CA LEU A 102 -2.39 -14.39 6.21
C LEU A 102 -1.80 -13.02 6.54
N GLN A 103 -2.65 -12.12 7.04
CA GLN A 103 -2.22 -10.80 7.52
C GLN A 103 -2.51 -10.66 9.01
N GLY A 104 -1.50 -10.27 9.80
CA GLY A 104 -1.63 -10.17 11.25
C GLY A 104 -0.51 -9.36 11.90
N GLY A 105 -0.74 -8.92 13.13
CA GLY A 105 0.17 -8.07 13.91
C GLY A 105 -0.61 -7.11 14.79
N ASP A 106 0.07 -6.09 15.31
CA ASP A 106 -0.51 -5.21 16.32
C ASP A 106 -1.66 -4.35 15.77
N CYS A 107 -2.55 -3.94 16.67
CA CYS A 107 -3.62 -3.01 16.33
C CYS A 107 -3.03 -1.65 15.95
N ALA A 108 -2.09 -1.18 16.78
CA ALA A 108 -1.11 -0.17 16.44
C ALA A 108 0.16 -0.40 17.23
N GLU A 109 1.29 -0.10 16.60
CA GLU A 109 2.59 -0.09 17.24
C GLU A 109 2.70 1.13 18.15
N SER A 110 3.40 0.98 19.27
CA SER A 110 3.78 2.09 20.15
C SER A 110 5.30 2.13 20.33
N PHE A 111 5.88 3.32 20.49
CA PHE A 111 7.31 3.50 20.72
C PHE A 111 7.72 2.94 22.09
N ALA A 112 6.83 3.00 23.08
CA ALA A 112 7.07 2.44 24.41
C ALA A 112 7.15 0.91 24.40
N GLU A 113 6.42 0.24 23.51
CA GLU A 113 6.38 -1.23 23.40
C GLU A 113 7.25 -1.75 22.26
N PHE A 114 8.09 -0.90 21.65
CA PHE A 114 9.00 -1.30 20.57
C PHE A 114 10.22 -2.07 21.12
N HIS A 115 9.97 -3.32 21.55
CA HIS A 115 10.97 -4.23 22.06
C HIS A 115 11.22 -5.41 21.10
N PRO A 116 12.48 -5.84 20.89
CA PRO A 116 12.79 -6.98 20.02
C PRO A 116 12.03 -8.27 20.35
N ASP A 117 11.71 -8.49 21.63
CA ASP A 117 10.91 -9.65 22.06
C ASP A 117 9.49 -9.62 21.50
N ASN A 118 8.84 -8.46 21.48
CA ASN A 118 7.48 -8.30 20.95
C ASN A 118 7.46 -8.60 19.44
N ILE A 119 8.43 -8.07 18.70
CA ILE A 119 8.58 -8.33 17.26
C ILE A 119 8.78 -9.83 17.01
N ARG A 120 9.68 -10.47 17.78
CA ARG A 120 9.96 -11.90 17.68
C ARG A 120 8.72 -12.74 17.97
N ASP A 121 7.99 -12.42 19.02
CA ASP A 121 6.87 -13.24 19.47
C ASP A 121 5.65 -13.07 18.55
N THR A 122 5.39 -11.86 18.04
CA THR A 122 4.42 -11.63 16.95
C THR A 122 4.81 -12.39 15.68
N PHE A 123 6.09 -12.34 15.29
CA PHE A 123 6.57 -13.10 14.13
C PHE A 123 6.40 -14.61 14.32
N ARG A 124 6.69 -15.15 15.51
CA ARG A 124 6.51 -16.57 15.83
C ARG A 124 5.06 -17.01 15.69
N VAL A 125 4.12 -16.24 16.23
CA VAL A 125 2.68 -16.54 16.12
C VAL A 125 2.25 -16.54 14.65
N LEU A 126 2.65 -15.52 13.88
CA LEU A 126 2.32 -15.43 12.46
C LEU A 126 2.85 -16.63 11.68
N MET A 127 4.08 -17.08 11.98
CA MET A 127 4.68 -18.25 11.34
C MET A 127 4.02 -19.57 11.76
N GLN A 128 3.64 -19.73 13.03
CA GLN A 128 2.90 -20.90 13.51
C GLN A 128 1.55 -21.04 12.81
N MET A 129 0.80 -19.95 12.70
CA MET A 129 -0.47 -19.93 11.96
C MET A 129 -0.26 -20.27 10.48
N ALA A 130 0.79 -19.71 9.86
CA ALA A 130 1.10 -19.98 8.45
C ALA A 130 1.36 -21.47 8.19
N VAL A 131 2.06 -22.17 9.09
CA VAL A 131 2.32 -23.61 8.97
C VAL A 131 1.00 -24.40 9.01
N VAL A 132 0.12 -24.10 9.97
CA VAL A 132 -1.18 -24.77 10.11
C VAL A 132 -2.05 -24.52 8.87
N LEU A 133 -2.14 -23.28 8.39
CA LEU A 133 -2.93 -22.90 7.22
C LEU A 133 -2.38 -23.51 5.93
N THR A 134 -1.06 -23.61 5.79
CA THR A 134 -0.44 -24.25 4.62
C THR A 134 -0.80 -25.73 4.55
N PHE A 135 -0.79 -26.42 5.70
CA PHE A 135 -1.17 -27.84 5.76
C PHE A 135 -2.67 -28.04 5.51
N GLY A 136 -3.53 -27.24 6.14
CA GLY A 136 -4.98 -27.38 6.02
C GLY A 136 -5.55 -26.93 4.67
N GLY A 137 -4.96 -25.89 4.06
CA GLY A 137 -5.43 -25.32 2.80
C GLY A 137 -4.81 -25.94 1.54
N ALA A 138 -3.71 -26.69 1.66
CA ALA A 138 -2.94 -27.26 0.55
C ALA A 138 -2.54 -26.24 -0.55
N VAL A 139 -2.47 -24.96 -0.20
CA VAL A 139 -2.05 -23.86 -1.06
C VAL A 139 -0.98 -23.01 -0.36
N PRO A 140 -0.14 -22.29 -1.10
CA PRO A 140 0.82 -21.36 -0.52
C PRO A 140 0.15 -20.29 0.35
N VAL A 141 0.64 -20.10 1.58
CA VAL A 141 0.24 -18.99 2.45
C VAL A 141 1.20 -17.82 2.27
N ILE A 142 0.67 -16.66 1.87
CA ILE A 142 1.37 -15.37 1.77
C ILE A 142 1.25 -14.67 3.12
N LYS A 143 2.38 -14.39 3.77
CA LYS A 143 2.44 -13.80 5.11
C LYS A 143 2.69 -12.30 5.01
N VAL A 144 1.83 -11.49 5.65
CA VAL A 144 1.97 -10.03 5.72
C VAL A 144 1.84 -9.58 7.18
N GLY A 145 2.87 -8.88 7.68
CA GLY A 145 2.86 -8.33 9.02
C GLY A 145 2.19 -6.95 9.08
N ARG A 146 1.39 -6.69 10.12
CA ARG A 146 1.07 -5.32 10.57
C ARG A 146 2.19 -4.88 11.51
N MET A 147 3.28 -4.38 10.94
CA MET A 147 4.53 -4.05 11.64
C MET A 147 5.33 -3.02 10.82
N ALA A 148 6.27 -2.33 11.47
CA ALA A 148 7.18 -1.36 10.88
C ALA A 148 6.49 -0.16 10.19
N GLY A 149 5.38 0.33 10.76
CA GLY A 149 4.72 1.54 10.26
C GLY A 149 3.26 1.72 10.69
N GLN A 150 2.69 0.82 11.49
CA GLN A 150 1.31 0.88 11.95
C GLN A 150 1.17 1.78 13.19
N PHE A 151 1.71 3.00 13.12
CA PHE A 151 1.70 3.94 14.25
C PHE A 151 0.48 4.85 14.26
N ALA A 152 -0.13 5.18 13.11
CA ALA A 152 -1.29 6.07 13.05
C ALA A 152 -2.61 5.34 13.39
N LYS A 153 -3.53 6.03 14.06
CA LYS A 153 -4.88 5.57 14.40
C LYS A 153 -5.94 6.58 13.94
N PRO A 154 -6.91 6.18 13.09
CA PRO A 154 -8.06 7.02 12.80
C PRO A 154 -8.94 7.17 14.05
N ARG A 155 -9.58 8.32 14.21
CA ARG A 155 -10.48 8.62 15.34
C ARG A 155 -11.76 9.27 14.85
N SER A 156 -12.88 8.89 15.46
CA SER A 156 -14.20 9.42 15.10
C SER A 156 -14.38 10.88 15.54
N ASN A 157 -13.81 11.24 16.69
CA ASN A 157 -13.85 12.59 17.25
C ASN A 157 -12.43 13.20 17.26
N PRO A 158 -12.29 14.52 17.12
CA PRO A 158 -10.99 15.20 17.16
C PRO A 158 -10.43 15.39 18.58
N THR A 159 -11.31 15.43 19.59
CA THR A 159 -10.98 15.71 20.99
C THR A 159 -11.58 14.66 21.92
N GLU A 160 -11.02 14.58 23.13
CA GLU A 160 -11.59 13.84 24.27
C GLU A 160 -11.55 14.69 25.53
N VAL A 161 -12.43 14.39 26.49
CA VAL A 161 -12.47 15.08 27.80
C VAL A 161 -11.84 14.19 28.85
N VAL A 162 -10.73 14.66 29.43
CA VAL A 162 -10.01 13.96 30.51
C VAL A 162 -10.01 14.88 31.73
N ASN A 163 -10.57 14.41 32.85
CA ASN A 163 -10.68 15.17 34.09
C ASN A 163 -11.34 16.57 33.93
N GLY A 164 -12.29 16.69 32.99
CA GLY A 164 -13.00 17.94 32.72
C GLY A 164 -12.28 18.92 31.77
N VAL A 165 -11.12 18.54 31.24
CA VAL A 165 -10.37 19.32 30.24
C VAL A 165 -10.53 18.68 28.86
N GLU A 166 -10.84 19.48 27.85
CA GLU A 166 -10.88 19.03 26.46
C GLU A 166 -9.47 19.03 25.86
N LEU A 167 -9.02 17.87 25.36
CA LEU A 167 -7.70 17.64 24.80
C LEU A 167 -7.79 17.04 23.39
N PRO A 168 -6.79 17.27 22.51
CA PRO A 168 -6.68 16.55 21.27
C PRO A 168 -6.62 15.05 21.52
N ILE A 169 -7.41 14.31 20.76
CA ILE A 169 -7.49 12.88 20.96
C ILE A 169 -6.18 12.20 20.52
N TYR A 170 -5.76 11.14 21.20
CA TYR A 170 -4.60 10.37 20.77
C TYR A 170 -4.81 9.74 19.38
N ARG A 171 -3.92 10.03 18.42
CA ARG A 171 -3.99 9.58 17.01
C ARG A 171 -2.87 8.61 16.65
N GLY A 172 -2.17 8.08 17.66
CA GLY A 172 -1.04 7.19 17.46
C GLY A 172 0.30 7.92 17.59
N ASP A 173 1.34 7.17 17.93
CA ASP A 173 2.64 7.73 18.33
C ASP A 173 3.36 8.53 17.24
N ILE A 174 2.99 8.33 15.97
CA ILE A 174 3.48 9.15 14.85
C ILE A 174 2.86 10.56 14.81
N VAL A 175 1.79 10.80 15.57
CA VAL A 175 1.06 12.08 15.62
C VAL A 175 1.20 12.77 16.97
N ASN A 176 0.89 12.09 18.07
CA ASN A 176 0.93 12.65 19.43
C ASN A 176 1.13 11.57 20.50
N GLY A 177 1.52 11.97 21.71
CA GLY A 177 1.69 11.06 22.85
C GLY A 177 0.37 10.65 23.52
N ILE A 178 0.39 9.53 24.23
CA ILE A 178 -0.72 9.14 25.12
C ILE A 178 -0.69 10.06 26.35
N GLY A 179 -1.74 10.87 26.52
CA GLY A 179 -1.93 11.72 27.70
C GLY A 179 -1.36 13.15 27.60
N GLU A 180 -1.01 13.60 26.39
CA GLU A 180 -0.71 15.00 26.07
C GLU A 180 -1.94 15.78 25.58
#